data_AF-A0A3B4ZAJ6-F1
#
_entry.id   AF-A0A3B4ZAJ6-F1
#
_cell.length_a   1.000
_cell.length_b   1.000
_cell.length_c   1.000
_cell.angle_alpha   90.00
_cell.angle_beta   90.00
_cell.angle_gamma   90.00
#
_symmetry.space_group_name_H-M   'P 1'
#
loop_
_entity.id
_entity.type
_entity.pdbx_description
1 polymer ?
#
loop_
_entity_poly.entity_id
_entity_poly.type
_entity_poly.pdbx_seq_one_letter_code
_entity_poly.pdbx_strand_id
1 'polypeptide(L)'
;KNGAEDTVNNNGNQDDYHTVLLVIYSVVLLCGTISLSLMVHVMKSSATSTTSIAVLNLIFAHFIFLLTVPFRMYYYATSQWSLSHGWCKMVSGMIHIHMYMSFVFYVIILITRLLTFYHKADRLAYFQRIHAFILSALVWIAVLVMVPCIIHFSYGKKNNNESAKAANYIISTLIIVVAVVLTALQANVLWVLYKKHRQGCTSQQDFGAQLKSLCFALVMVACFIPYHLFRLYYLEHIHLQNVNEVFLSFTTFNCLDMLTFLGRRTCNVCLLGRAI
;
A
#
# COMPACT_ATOMS: atom_id res chain seq x y z
N LYS A 1 -16.14 24.90 36.62
CA LYS A 1 -14.72 24.49 36.65
C LYS A 1 -14.36 23.48 35.56
N ASN A 2 -15.34 22.78 34.97
CA ASN A 2 -15.08 21.70 33.98
C ASN A 2 -14.73 22.19 32.56
N GLY A 3 -15.10 23.42 32.16
CA GLY A 3 -14.84 23.91 30.80
C GLY A 3 -13.36 24.22 30.47
N ALA A 4 -12.51 24.48 31.48
CA ALA A 4 -11.10 24.78 31.25
C ALA A 4 -10.25 23.50 31.07
N GLU A 5 -10.55 22.43 31.81
CA GLU A 5 -9.88 21.13 31.66
C GLU A 5 -10.24 20.46 30.32
N ASP A 6 -11.50 20.54 29.88
CA ASP A 6 -11.91 19.99 28.59
C ASP A 6 -11.27 20.71 27.40
N THR A 7 -11.05 22.03 27.51
CA THR A 7 -10.41 22.82 26.44
C THR A 7 -8.90 22.58 26.37
N VAL A 8 -8.23 22.43 27.53
CA VAL A 8 -6.80 22.11 27.59
C VAL A 8 -6.51 20.69 27.12
N ASN A 9 -7.35 19.71 27.50
CA ASN A 9 -7.21 18.31 27.04
C ASN A 9 -7.49 18.17 25.53
N ASN A 10 -8.46 18.90 24.98
CA ASN A 10 -8.72 18.86 23.54
C ASN A 10 -7.61 19.52 22.72
N ASN A 11 -7.02 20.63 23.20
CA ASN A 11 -5.91 21.29 22.51
C ASN A 11 -4.64 20.43 22.53
N GLY A 12 -4.27 19.84 23.68
CA GLY A 12 -3.11 18.96 23.78
C GLY A 12 -3.22 17.71 22.90
N ASN A 13 -4.38 17.04 22.94
CA ASN A 13 -4.61 15.86 22.12
C ASN A 13 -4.65 16.19 20.61
N GLN A 14 -5.03 17.41 20.24
CA GLN A 14 -5.03 17.89 18.85
C GLN A 14 -3.61 18.17 18.33
N ASP A 15 -2.78 18.84 19.13
CA ASP A 15 -1.39 19.15 18.76
C ASP A 15 -0.53 17.88 18.66
N ASP A 16 -0.81 16.87 19.50
CA ASP A 16 -0.10 15.59 19.52
C ASP A 16 -0.30 14.80 18.21
N TYR A 17 -1.55 14.64 17.73
CA TYR A 17 -1.79 13.86 16.51
C TYR A 17 -1.32 14.59 15.24
N HIS A 18 -1.40 15.93 15.19
CA HIS A 18 -0.86 16.72 14.09
C HIS A 18 0.65 16.48 13.94
N THR A 19 1.36 16.51 15.07
CA THR A 19 2.81 16.26 15.12
C THR A 19 3.14 14.85 14.63
N VAL A 20 2.42 13.82 15.10
CA VAL A 20 2.60 12.44 14.64
C VAL A 20 2.38 12.30 13.14
N LEU A 21 1.31 12.89 12.60
CA LEU A 21 1.01 12.84 11.16
C LEU A 21 2.08 13.57 10.33
N LEU A 22 2.57 14.72 10.79
CA LEU A 22 3.67 15.43 10.14
C LEU A 22 4.92 14.58 10.06
N VAL A 23 5.29 13.91 11.16
CA VAL A 23 6.45 13.00 11.20
C VAL A 23 6.25 11.87 10.20
N ILE A 24 5.11 11.18 10.22
CA ILE A 24 4.82 10.07 9.30
C ILE A 24 4.91 10.52 7.85
N TYR A 25 4.23 11.60 7.48
CA TYR A 25 4.23 12.10 6.10
C TYR A 25 5.61 12.60 5.65
N SER A 26 6.41 13.18 6.55
CA SER A 26 7.79 13.58 6.23
C SER A 26 8.68 12.37 5.92
N VAL A 27 8.58 11.30 6.72
CA VAL A 27 9.31 10.04 6.50
C VAL A 27 8.86 9.40 5.18
N VAL A 28 7.54 9.34 4.94
CA VAL A 28 6.98 8.77 3.71
C VAL A 28 7.42 9.57 2.48
N LEU A 29 7.47 10.89 2.56
CA LEU A 29 7.93 11.74 1.46
C LEU A 29 9.42 11.52 1.19
N LEU A 30 10.28 11.59 2.20
CA LEU A 30 11.72 11.41 2.04
C LEU A 30 12.07 9.99 1.60
N CYS A 31 11.67 8.99 2.38
CA CYS A 31 11.99 7.60 2.07
C CYS A 31 11.28 7.12 0.80
N GLY A 32 10.03 7.54 0.55
CA GLY A 32 9.29 7.18 -0.66
C GLY A 32 9.91 7.77 -1.94
N THR A 33 10.32 9.05 -1.92
CA THR A 33 11.01 9.67 -3.08
C THR A 33 12.37 9.05 -3.35
N ILE A 34 13.14 8.71 -2.30
CA ILE A 34 14.40 7.96 -2.44
C ILE A 34 14.13 6.59 -3.06
N SER A 35 13.14 5.86 -2.55
CA SER A 35 12.75 4.52 -3.04
C SER A 35 12.35 4.56 -4.51
N LEU A 36 11.54 5.55 -4.90
CA LEU A 36 11.08 5.74 -6.27
C LEU A 36 12.22 6.11 -7.22
N SER A 37 13.07 7.06 -6.83
CA SER A 37 14.22 7.51 -7.63
C SER A 37 15.19 6.37 -7.90
N LEU A 38 15.43 5.56 -6.86
CA LEU A 38 16.29 4.40 -6.93
C LEU A 38 15.70 3.29 -7.83
N MET A 39 14.40 3.05 -7.74
CA MET A 39 13.70 2.12 -8.63
C MET A 39 13.81 2.55 -10.10
N VAL A 40 13.55 3.83 -10.40
CA VAL A 40 13.69 4.38 -11.76
C VAL A 40 15.12 4.26 -12.27
N HIS A 41 16.12 4.53 -11.42
CA HIS A 41 17.52 4.37 -11.79
C HIS A 41 17.89 2.91 -12.10
N VAL A 42 17.44 1.96 -11.26
CA VAL A 42 17.65 0.52 -11.48
C VAL A 42 16.98 0.06 -12.77
N MET A 43 15.76 0.53 -13.05
CA MET A 43 15.06 0.22 -14.29
C MET A 43 15.78 0.77 -15.53
N LYS A 44 16.31 1.99 -15.48
CA LYS A 44 17.09 2.59 -16.57
C LYS A 44 18.41 1.86 -16.81
N SER A 45 19.09 1.45 -15.74
CA SER A 45 20.35 0.70 -15.81
C SER A 45 20.17 -0.75 -16.28
N SER A 46 18.98 -1.32 -16.12
CA SER A 46 18.64 -2.67 -16.54
C SER A 46 17.83 -2.65 -17.83
N ALA A 47 18.48 -2.33 -18.95
CA ALA A 47 17.90 -2.25 -20.30
C ALA A 47 17.23 -3.56 -20.79
N THR A 48 17.29 -4.65 -20.00
CA THR A 48 16.68 -5.96 -20.27
C THR A 48 15.66 -6.40 -19.20
N SER A 49 15.34 -5.57 -18.19
CA SER A 49 14.44 -5.97 -17.11
C SER A 49 12.98 -6.02 -17.55
N THR A 50 12.41 -7.22 -17.60
CA THR A 50 10.97 -7.44 -17.78
C THR A 50 10.23 -7.05 -16.49
N THR A 51 10.00 -5.75 -16.28
CA THR A 51 9.12 -5.26 -15.21
C THR A 51 7.68 -5.49 -15.62
N SER A 52 6.89 -6.12 -14.76
CA SER A 52 5.46 -6.34 -15.04
C SER A 52 4.71 -5.01 -15.10
N ILE A 53 3.70 -4.91 -15.97
CA ILE A 53 2.82 -3.75 -16.11
C ILE A 53 2.20 -3.35 -14.75
N ALA A 54 1.85 -4.34 -13.91
CA ALA A 54 1.31 -4.08 -12.58
C ALA A 54 2.30 -3.33 -11.67
N VAL A 55 3.60 -3.62 -11.77
CA VAL A 55 4.65 -2.92 -11.01
C VAL A 55 4.84 -1.49 -11.54
N LEU A 56 4.77 -1.28 -12.86
CA LEU A 56 4.82 0.05 -13.46
C LEU A 56 3.64 0.92 -12.99
N ASN A 57 2.43 0.37 -13.00
CA ASN A 57 1.23 1.07 -12.54
C ASN A 57 1.29 1.38 -11.04
N LEU A 58 1.86 0.48 -10.24
CA LEU A 58 2.10 0.71 -8.82
C LEU A 58 3.09 1.86 -8.59
N ILE A 59 4.23 1.87 -9.30
CA ILE A 59 5.22 2.97 -9.28
C ILE A 59 4.56 4.31 -9.63
N PHE A 60 3.73 4.33 -10.67
CA PHE A 60 3.00 5.53 -11.08
C PHE A 60 2.00 6.00 -10.01
N ALA A 61 1.27 5.07 -9.38
CA ALA A 61 0.37 5.40 -8.27
C ALA A 61 1.13 6.01 -7.08
N HIS A 62 2.30 5.45 -6.71
CA HIS A 62 3.16 6.02 -5.66
C HIS A 62 3.67 7.41 -6.02
N PHE A 63 4.09 7.63 -7.27
CA PHE A 63 4.54 8.94 -7.73
C PHE A 63 3.44 10.00 -7.57
N ILE A 64 2.23 9.72 -8.08
CA ILE A 64 1.10 10.67 -7.94
C ILE A 64 0.78 10.92 -6.47
N PHE A 65 0.75 9.87 -5.64
CA PHE A 65 0.47 10.04 -4.21
C PHE A 65 1.53 10.92 -3.53
N LEU A 66 2.82 10.68 -3.76
CA LEU A 66 3.92 11.46 -3.18
C LEU A 66 3.85 12.95 -3.55
N LEU A 67 3.36 13.29 -4.75
CA LEU A 67 3.11 14.69 -5.13
C LEU A 67 2.02 15.36 -4.27
N THR A 68 1.08 14.58 -3.72
CA THR A 68 -0.02 15.11 -2.89
C THR A 68 0.35 15.23 -1.40
N VAL A 69 1.39 14.53 -0.94
CA VAL A 69 1.82 14.50 0.46
C VAL A 69 2.23 15.88 1.00
N PRO A 70 2.98 16.74 0.28
CA PRO A 70 3.34 18.07 0.77
C PRO A 70 2.13 18.95 1.13
N PHE A 71 1.02 18.79 0.40
CA PHE A 71 -0.22 19.53 0.68
C PHE A 71 -0.89 19.05 1.97
N ARG A 72 -0.80 17.75 2.29
CA ARG A 72 -1.24 17.24 3.60
C ARG A 72 -0.35 17.76 4.72
N MET A 73 0.96 17.76 4.53
CA MET A 73 1.90 18.32 5.51
C MET A 73 1.61 19.80 5.77
N TYR A 74 1.33 20.57 4.71
CA TYR A 74 0.91 21.97 4.85
C TYR A 74 -0.31 22.10 5.77
N TYR A 75 -1.36 21.30 5.55
CA TYR A 75 -2.56 21.32 6.39
C TYR A 75 -2.28 21.01 7.86
N TYR A 76 -1.48 19.97 8.15
CA TYR A 76 -1.18 19.62 9.54
C TYR A 76 -0.23 20.61 10.22
N ALA A 77 0.63 21.30 9.46
CA ALA A 77 1.56 22.30 9.99
C ALA A 77 0.90 23.65 10.29
N THR A 78 -0.05 24.10 9.46
CA THR A 78 -0.71 25.40 9.63
C THR A 78 -2.03 25.31 10.39
N SER A 79 -2.57 24.10 10.54
CA SER A 79 -3.94 23.85 11.04
C SER A 79 -5.02 24.62 10.25
N GLN A 80 -4.69 25.08 9.03
CA GLN A 80 -5.56 25.88 8.17
C GLN A 80 -5.40 25.48 6.71
N TRP A 81 -6.52 25.37 6.00
CA TRP A 81 -6.54 25.10 4.56
C TRP A 81 -6.87 26.37 3.77
N SER A 82 -5.85 26.98 3.15
CA SER A 82 -5.97 28.22 2.36
C SER A 82 -6.16 28.00 0.85
N LEU A 83 -5.97 26.76 0.37
CA LEU A 83 -6.18 26.38 -1.03
C LEU A 83 -7.67 26.18 -1.34
N SER A 84 -8.03 25.97 -2.61
CA SER A 84 -9.44 25.79 -2.98
C SER A 84 -10.06 24.53 -2.35
N HIS A 85 -11.38 24.57 -2.15
CA HIS A 85 -12.13 23.44 -1.59
C HIS A 85 -12.07 22.18 -2.46
N GLY A 86 -11.98 22.34 -3.79
CA GLY A 86 -11.79 21.22 -4.72
C GLY A 86 -10.45 20.53 -4.51
N TRP A 87 -9.37 21.31 -4.29
CA TRP A 87 -8.05 20.77 -3.96
C TRP A 87 -8.04 20.01 -2.64
N CYS A 88 -8.74 20.51 -1.60
CA CYS A 88 -8.89 19.80 -0.33
C CYS A 88 -9.50 18.41 -0.53
N LYS A 89 -10.63 18.34 -1.25
CA LYS A 89 -11.31 17.08 -1.56
C LYS A 89 -10.41 16.12 -2.34
N MET A 90 -9.66 16.64 -3.32
CA MET A 90 -8.72 15.84 -4.09
C MET A 90 -7.65 15.24 -3.17
N VAL A 91 -6.92 16.07 -2.41
CA VAL A 91 -5.85 15.61 -1.50
C VAL A 91 -6.39 14.64 -0.44
N SER A 92 -7.60 14.89 0.08
CA SER A 92 -8.30 14.00 1.01
C SER A 92 -8.63 12.65 0.37
N GLY A 93 -9.11 12.64 -0.87
CA GLY A 93 -9.45 11.42 -1.60
C GLY A 93 -8.24 10.62 -2.05
N MET A 94 -7.13 11.29 -2.39
CA MET A 94 -5.94 10.64 -2.96
C MET A 94 -5.30 9.59 -2.06
N ILE A 95 -5.34 9.73 -0.74
CA ILE A 95 -4.83 8.68 0.18
C ILE A 95 -5.66 7.39 0.09
N HIS A 96 -6.98 7.53 -0.05
CA HIS A 96 -7.88 6.39 -0.17
C HIS A 96 -7.72 5.73 -1.54
N ILE A 97 -7.65 6.53 -2.60
CA ILE A 97 -7.36 6.04 -3.96
C ILE A 97 -6.04 5.28 -3.96
N HIS A 98 -4.98 5.87 -3.40
CA HIS A 98 -3.66 5.26 -3.31
C HIS A 98 -3.70 3.93 -2.54
N MET A 99 -4.31 3.89 -1.36
CA MET A 99 -4.48 2.68 -0.57
C MET A 99 -5.15 1.57 -1.39
N TYR A 100 -6.35 1.80 -1.94
CA TYR A 100 -7.07 0.78 -2.68
C TYR A 100 -6.37 0.37 -3.98
N MET A 101 -5.81 1.32 -4.73
CA MET A 101 -5.06 1.04 -5.95
C MET A 101 -3.82 0.18 -5.66
N SER A 102 -3.02 0.55 -4.66
CA SER A 102 -1.85 -0.22 -4.26
C SER A 102 -2.23 -1.61 -3.80
N PHE A 103 -3.30 -1.76 -2.99
CA PHE A 103 -3.78 -3.08 -2.56
C PHE A 103 -4.12 -3.98 -3.75
N VAL A 104 -4.85 -3.48 -4.74
CA VAL A 104 -5.19 -4.29 -5.92
C VAL A 104 -3.96 -4.67 -6.74
N PHE A 105 -3.01 -3.75 -6.93
CA PHE A 105 -1.75 -4.08 -7.60
C PHE A 105 -0.93 -5.12 -6.84
N TYR A 106 -0.86 -5.05 -5.51
CA TYR A 106 -0.23 -6.09 -4.71
C TYR A 106 -0.89 -7.45 -4.94
N VAL A 107 -2.23 -7.53 -4.89
CA VAL A 107 -2.98 -8.76 -5.16
C VAL A 107 -2.63 -9.33 -6.54
N ILE A 108 -2.62 -8.50 -7.59
CA ILE A 108 -2.27 -8.91 -8.95
C ILE A 108 -0.83 -9.45 -9.01
N ILE A 109 0.13 -8.75 -8.41
CA ILE A 109 1.54 -9.14 -8.36
C ILE A 109 1.69 -10.50 -7.66
N LEU A 110 1.09 -10.65 -6.48
CA LEU A 110 1.20 -11.87 -5.66
C LEU A 110 0.53 -13.07 -6.32
N ILE A 111 -0.68 -12.90 -6.89
CA ILE A 111 -1.37 -13.97 -7.62
C ILE A 111 -0.56 -14.39 -8.84
N THR A 112 -0.01 -13.45 -9.60
CA THR A 112 0.83 -13.76 -10.77
C THR A 112 2.07 -14.55 -10.36
N ARG A 113 2.69 -14.20 -9.23
CA ARG A 113 3.84 -14.94 -8.68
C ARG A 113 3.47 -16.36 -8.23
N LEU A 114 2.32 -16.53 -7.55
CA LEU A 114 1.81 -17.85 -7.16
C LEU A 114 1.53 -18.71 -8.38
N LEU A 115 0.83 -18.17 -9.38
CA LEU A 115 0.49 -18.90 -10.60
C LEU A 115 1.75 -19.31 -11.39
N THR A 116 2.76 -18.45 -11.44
CA THR A 116 4.05 -18.76 -12.07
C THR A 116 4.79 -19.89 -11.34
N PHE A 117 4.65 -19.98 -10.02
CA PHE A 117 5.28 -21.05 -9.22
C PHE A 117 4.57 -22.40 -9.39
N TYR A 118 3.24 -22.41 -9.34
CA TYR A 118 2.45 -23.64 -9.41
C TYR A 118 2.27 -24.17 -10.83
N HIS A 119 2.16 -23.30 -11.84
CA HIS A 119 2.07 -23.70 -13.24
C HIS A 119 3.37 -23.36 -13.98
N LYS A 120 4.01 -24.38 -14.58
CA LYS A 120 5.09 -24.17 -15.55
C LYS A 120 4.59 -23.25 -16.67
N ALA A 121 5.33 -22.18 -16.93
CA ALA A 121 4.92 -20.91 -17.54
C ALA A 121 4.27 -20.94 -18.93
N ASP A 122 4.24 -22.07 -19.64
CA ASP A 122 4.14 -22.06 -21.11
C ASP A 122 2.73 -21.83 -21.69
N ARG A 123 1.65 -22.05 -20.94
CA ARG A 123 0.26 -21.81 -21.44
C ARG A 123 -0.48 -20.63 -20.84
N LEU A 124 0.01 -20.04 -19.74
CA LEU A 124 -0.70 -19.00 -18.99
C LEU A 124 -0.20 -17.57 -19.27
N ALA A 125 1.04 -17.41 -19.76
CA ALA A 125 1.70 -16.10 -19.87
C ALA A 125 1.02 -15.11 -20.83
N TYR A 126 0.41 -15.61 -21.91
CA TYR A 126 -0.28 -14.77 -22.91
C TYR A 126 -1.67 -14.33 -22.42
N PHE A 127 -2.44 -15.27 -21.84
CA PHE A 127 -3.78 -15.01 -21.33
C PHE A 127 -3.76 -14.06 -20.12
N GLN A 128 -2.77 -14.19 -19.24
CA GLN A 128 -2.61 -13.33 -18.06
C GLN A 128 -2.23 -11.88 -18.38
N ARG A 129 -1.42 -11.62 -19.40
CA ARG A 129 -1.02 -10.23 -19.75
C ARG A 129 -2.18 -9.38 -20.25
N ILE A 130 -3.04 -9.95 -21.09
CA ILE A 130 -4.20 -9.24 -21.65
C ILE A 130 -5.28 -9.07 -20.58
N HIS A 131 -5.55 -10.11 -19.78
CA HIS A 131 -6.48 -9.99 -18.67
C HIS A 131 -5.98 -9.02 -17.59
N ALA A 132 -4.68 -8.99 -17.29
CA ALA A 132 -4.12 -8.04 -16.33
C ALA A 132 -4.21 -6.59 -16.80
N PHE A 133 -4.10 -6.32 -18.10
CA PHE A 133 -4.29 -4.98 -18.66
C PHE A 133 -5.75 -4.54 -18.58
N ILE A 134 -6.69 -5.41 -18.96
CA ILE A 134 -8.14 -5.15 -18.91
C ILE A 134 -8.62 -5.02 -17.46
N LEU A 135 -8.17 -5.89 -16.57
CA LEU A 135 -8.44 -5.82 -15.13
C LEU A 135 -7.82 -4.58 -14.51
N SER A 136 -6.60 -4.18 -14.90
CA SER A 136 -5.98 -2.96 -14.39
C SER A 136 -6.76 -1.71 -14.82
N ALA A 137 -7.23 -1.64 -16.06
CA ALA A 137 -8.06 -0.53 -16.54
C ALA A 137 -9.43 -0.50 -15.84
N LEU A 138 -10.07 -1.67 -15.67
CA LEU A 138 -11.34 -1.80 -14.93
C LEU A 138 -11.18 -1.46 -13.44
N VAL A 139 -10.07 -1.80 -12.81
CA VAL A 139 -9.76 -1.45 -11.42
C VAL A 139 -9.59 0.06 -11.27
N TRP A 140 -8.84 0.71 -12.15
CA TRP A 140 -8.72 2.17 -12.12
C TRP A 140 -10.09 2.85 -12.25
N ILE A 141 -10.93 2.40 -13.19
CA ILE A 141 -12.28 2.95 -13.37
C ILE A 141 -13.15 2.66 -12.14
N ALA A 142 -13.13 1.43 -11.61
CA ALA A 142 -13.91 1.04 -10.45
C ALA A 142 -13.49 1.84 -9.20
N VAL A 143 -12.20 2.06 -8.97
CA VAL A 143 -11.68 2.83 -7.83
C VAL A 143 -11.95 4.33 -8.02
N LEU A 144 -11.80 4.86 -9.23
CA LEU A 144 -12.14 6.25 -9.56
C LEU A 144 -13.64 6.55 -9.42
N VAL A 145 -14.51 5.55 -9.51
CA VAL A 145 -15.96 5.70 -9.29
C VAL A 145 -16.34 5.41 -7.84
N MET A 146 -15.80 4.35 -7.23
CA MET A 146 -16.12 3.95 -5.85
C MET A 146 -15.61 4.94 -4.80
N VAL A 147 -14.40 5.49 -4.97
CA VAL A 147 -13.82 6.36 -3.94
C VAL A 147 -14.56 7.69 -3.83
N PRO A 148 -14.92 8.39 -4.92
CA PRO A 148 -15.80 9.55 -4.86
C PRO A 148 -17.20 9.19 -4.36
N CYS A 149 -17.76 8.04 -4.74
CA CYS A 149 -19.05 7.60 -4.20
C CYS A 149 -19.01 7.42 -2.68
N ILE A 150 -17.97 6.78 -2.13
CA ILE A 150 -17.79 6.59 -0.68
C ILE A 150 -17.59 7.93 0.04
N ILE A 151 -16.76 8.81 -0.52
CA ILE A 151 -16.50 10.14 0.06
C ILE A 151 -17.76 11.02 -0.01
N HIS A 152 -18.48 10.99 -1.12
CA HIS A 152 -19.69 11.78 -1.33
C HIS A 152 -20.88 11.26 -0.51
N PHE A 153 -21.02 9.94 -0.32
CA PHE A 153 -22.03 9.37 0.59
C PHE A 153 -21.70 9.65 2.06
N SER A 154 -20.42 9.65 2.43
CA SER A 154 -20.00 9.87 3.83
C SER A 154 -20.02 11.34 4.26
N TYR A 155 -19.82 12.29 3.33
CA TYR A 155 -19.81 13.73 3.62
C TYR A 155 -21.02 14.49 3.08
N GLY A 156 -21.86 13.87 2.25
CA GLY A 156 -23.02 14.47 1.61
C GLY A 156 -24.32 13.79 2.00
N LYS A 157 -25.02 14.39 2.98
CA LYS A 157 -26.46 14.26 3.24
C LYS A 157 -26.91 12.96 3.94
N LYS A 158 -27.28 13.15 5.22
CA LYS A 158 -28.31 12.38 5.97
C LYS A 158 -29.28 11.67 5.01
N ASN A 159 -29.07 10.38 4.76
CA ASN A 159 -30.11 9.39 4.40
C ASN A 159 -29.46 8.00 4.28
N ASN A 160 -29.78 7.15 5.26
CA ASN A 160 -29.48 5.71 5.38
C ASN A 160 -27.99 5.34 5.49
N ASN A 161 -27.40 5.63 6.64
CA ASN A 161 -26.01 5.28 7.01
C ASN A 161 -25.72 3.76 7.05
N GLU A 162 -26.74 2.91 7.12
CA GLU A 162 -26.58 1.46 7.25
C GLU A 162 -25.93 0.80 6.02
N SER A 163 -26.31 1.22 4.81
CA SER A 163 -25.74 0.64 3.58
C SER A 163 -24.27 1.02 3.39
N ALA A 164 -23.93 2.27 3.69
CA ALA A 164 -22.54 2.75 3.66
C ALA A 164 -21.71 2.07 4.75
N LYS A 165 -22.25 1.92 5.96
CA LYS A 165 -21.60 1.18 7.06
C LYS A 165 -21.34 -0.27 6.64
N ALA A 166 -22.36 -0.98 6.15
CA ALA A 166 -22.24 -2.35 5.66
C ALA A 166 -21.17 -2.50 4.56
N ALA A 167 -21.14 -1.59 3.57
CA ALA A 167 -20.10 -1.60 2.53
C ALA A 167 -18.69 -1.45 3.11
N ASN A 168 -18.49 -0.57 4.10
CA ASN A 168 -17.19 -0.39 4.76
C ASN A 168 -16.75 -1.65 5.55
N TYR A 169 -17.69 -2.33 6.22
CA TYR A 169 -17.42 -3.62 6.87
C TYR A 169 -17.01 -4.68 5.86
N ILE A 170 -17.76 -4.82 4.77
CA ILE A 170 -17.49 -5.80 3.72
C ILE A 170 -16.10 -5.55 3.10
N ILE A 171 -15.80 -4.32 2.71
CA ILE A 171 -14.51 -3.97 2.09
C ILE A 171 -13.35 -4.21 3.05
N SER A 172 -13.46 -3.77 4.30
CA SER A 172 -12.38 -3.93 5.29
C SER A 172 -12.15 -5.41 5.63
N THR A 173 -13.22 -6.17 5.80
CA THR A 173 -13.13 -7.63 6.03
C THR A 173 -12.51 -8.34 4.83
N LEU A 174 -12.92 -8.00 3.61
CA LEU A 174 -12.37 -8.57 2.38
C LEU A 174 -10.87 -8.30 2.26
N ILE A 175 -10.43 -7.07 2.52
CA ILE A 175 -9.01 -6.70 2.46
C ILE A 175 -8.18 -7.50 3.47
N ILE A 176 -8.65 -7.62 4.71
CA ILE A 176 -7.98 -8.42 5.75
C ILE A 176 -7.88 -9.89 5.32
N VAL A 177 -8.99 -10.50 4.91
CA VAL A 177 -9.04 -11.91 4.50
C VAL A 177 -8.09 -12.16 3.32
N VAL A 178 -8.15 -11.34 2.28
CA VAL A 178 -7.29 -11.46 1.10
C VAL A 178 -5.81 -11.29 1.46
N ALA A 179 -5.47 -10.29 2.29
CA ALA A 179 -4.08 -10.07 2.72
C ALA A 179 -3.53 -11.26 3.52
N VAL A 180 -4.31 -11.80 4.46
CA VAL A 180 -3.92 -12.96 5.28
C VAL A 180 -3.76 -14.21 4.41
N VAL A 181 -4.74 -14.52 3.56
CA VAL A 181 -4.70 -15.70 2.68
C VAL A 181 -3.50 -15.63 1.73
N LEU A 182 -3.29 -14.50 1.05
CA LEU A 182 -2.16 -14.35 0.15
C LEU A 182 -0.83 -14.46 0.89
N THR A 183 -0.69 -13.89 2.08
CA THR A 183 0.52 -14.01 2.88
C THR A 183 0.79 -15.45 3.30
N ALA A 184 -0.24 -16.18 3.74
CA ALA A 184 -0.13 -17.60 4.10
C ALA A 184 0.29 -18.46 2.90
N LEU A 185 -0.26 -18.20 1.71
CA LEU A 185 0.12 -18.90 0.48
C LEU A 185 1.57 -18.62 0.09
N GLN A 186 2.04 -17.37 0.17
CA GLN A 186 3.43 -17.01 -0.12
C GLN A 186 4.40 -17.64 0.89
N ALA A 187 4.04 -17.65 2.17
CA ALA A 187 4.83 -18.29 3.21
C ALA A 187 4.92 -19.81 3.00
N ASN A 188 3.83 -20.47 2.60
CA ASN A 188 3.82 -21.89 2.26
C ASN A 188 4.75 -22.18 1.06
N VAL A 189 4.63 -21.43 -0.03
CA VAL A 189 5.50 -21.55 -1.20
C VAL A 189 6.98 -21.39 -0.82
N LEU A 190 7.31 -20.37 -0.03
CA LEU A 190 8.68 -20.16 0.44
C LEU A 190 9.16 -21.30 1.34
N TRP A 191 8.31 -21.84 2.20
CA TRP A 191 8.62 -22.96 3.08
C TRP A 191 8.89 -24.26 2.30
N VAL A 192 8.05 -24.57 1.30
CA VAL A 192 8.25 -25.69 0.38
C VAL A 192 9.58 -25.53 -0.37
N LEU A 193 9.86 -24.33 -0.86
CA LEU A 193 11.08 -24.03 -1.58
C LEU A 193 12.31 -24.09 -0.67
N TYR A 194 12.22 -23.62 0.57
CA TYR A 194 13.28 -23.74 1.57
C TYR A 194 13.62 -25.20 1.86
N LYS A 195 12.59 -26.05 2.05
CA LYS A 195 12.78 -27.50 2.25
C LYS A 195 13.45 -28.16 1.04
N LYS A 196 13.10 -27.73 -0.18
CA LYS A 196 13.72 -28.22 -1.44
C LYS A 196 15.13 -27.67 -1.67
N HIS A 197 15.40 -26.43 -1.30
CA HIS A 197 16.73 -25.79 -1.45
C HIS A 197 17.81 -26.49 -0.65
N ARG A 198 17.45 -27.02 0.54
CA ARG A 198 18.33 -27.87 1.35
C ARG A 198 18.90 -29.07 0.58
N GLN A 199 18.32 -29.42 -0.58
CA GLN A 199 18.72 -30.54 -1.44
C GLN A 199 19.41 -30.13 -2.76
N GLY A 200 19.67 -28.83 -3.08
CA GLY A 200 20.43 -28.45 -4.29
C GLY A 200 20.52 -26.95 -4.69
N CYS A 201 21.52 -26.62 -5.53
CA CYS A 201 21.94 -25.24 -5.93
C CYS A 201 21.01 -24.48 -6.90
N THR A 202 20.23 -25.15 -7.77
CA THR A 202 19.37 -24.48 -8.76
C THR A 202 18.22 -23.67 -8.12
N SER A 203 17.96 -23.88 -6.82
CA SER A 203 16.88 -23.24 -6.06
C SER A 203 17.16 -21.80 -5.62
N GLN A 204 18.39 -21.28 -5.76
CA GLN A 204 18.75 -19.96 -5.20
C GLN A 204 18.07 -18.78 -5.93
N GLN A 205 17.94 -18.86 -7.26
CA GLN A 205 17.29 -17.79 -8.06
C GLN A 205 15.79 -17.72 -7.82
N ASP A 206 15.12 -18.87 -7.75
CA ASP A 206 13.70 -19.01 -7.43
C ASP A 206 13.42 -18.58 -5.98
N PHE A 207 14.31 -18.94 -5.04
CA PHE A 207 14.18 -18.55 -3.63
C PHE A 207 14.22 -17.03 -3.47
N GLY A 208 15.17 -16.36 -4.13
CA GLY A 208 15.23 -14.90 -4.11
C GLY A 208 14.00 -14.23 -4.75
N ALA A 209 13.35 -14.86 -5.73
CA ALA A 209 12.12 -14.34 -6.33
C ALA A 209 10.91 -14.50 -5.38
N GLN A 210 10.79 -15.65 -4.71
CA GLN A 210 9.72 -15.91 -3.74
C GLN A 210 9.90 -15.11 -2.44
N LEU A 211 11.14 -14.88 -2.00
CA LEU A 211 11.44 -14.02 -0.86
C LEU A 211 10.98 -12.58 -1.10
N LYS A 212 11.18 -12.05 -2.32
CA LYS A 212 10.63 -10.74 -2.71
C LYS A 212 9.10 -10.75 -2.64
N SER A 213 8.46 -11.79 -3.19
CA SER A 213 7.00 -11.95 -3.15
C SER A 213 6.46 -11.97 -1.70
N LEU A 214 7.13 -12.68 -0.79
CA LEU A 214 6.78 -12.66 0.64
C LEU A 214 6.98 -11.27 1.25
N CYS A 215 8.06 -10.55 0.91
CA CYS A 215 8.28 -9.20 1.41
C CYS A 215 7.15 -8.24 0.99
N PHE A 216 6.69 -8.31 -0.27
CA PHE A 216 5.51 -7.60 -0.74
C PHE A 216 4.24 -7.97 0.05
N ALA A 217 4.04 -9.26 0.36
CA ALA A 217 2.91 -9.70 1.17
C ALA A 217 2.98 -9.20 2.63
N LEU A 218 4.18 -9.16 3.22
CA LEU A 218 4.39 -8.60 4.56
C LEU A 218 4.14 -7.09 4.61
N VAL A 219 4.49 -6.35 3.55
CA VAL A 219 4.12 -4.93 3.43
C VAL A 219 2.60 -4.77 3.43
N MET A 220 1.85 -5.64 2.73
CA MET A 220 0.39 -5.60 2.79
C MET A 220 -0.14 -5.80 4.21
N VAL A 221 0.39 -6.78 4.94
CA VAL A 221 -0.01 -7.08 6.32
C VAL A 221 0.30 -5.89 7.23
N ALA A 222 1.53 -5.38 7.18
CA ALA A 222 1.98 -4.31 8.07
C ALA A 222 1.27 -2.97 7.81
N CYS A 223 1.02 -2.64 6.54
CA CYS A 223 0.49 -1.33 6.17
C CYS A 223 -1.05 -1.26 6.14
N PHE A 224 -1.74 -2.35 5.75
CA PHE A 224 -3.19 -2.28 5.50
C PHE A 224 -4.03 -2.90 6.63
N ILE A 225 -3.59 -4.01 7.22
CA ILE A 225 -4.39 -4.72 8.23
C ILE A 225 -4.65 -3.86 9.47
N PRO A 226 -3.66 -3.15 10.06
CA PRO A 226 -3.90 -2.31 11.23
C PRO A 226 -4.99 -1.27 11.00
N TYR A 227 -4.95 -0.62 9.83
CA TYR A 227 -5.97 0.35 9.45
C TYR A 227 -7.35 -0.26 9.30
N HIS A 228 -7.48 -1.37 8.56
CA HIS A 228 -8.79 -1.98 8.34
C HIS A 228 -9.36 -2.61 9.61
N LEU A 229 -8.54 -3.18 10.49
CA LEU A 229 -8.97 -3.63 11.82
C LEU A 229 -9.49 -2.45 12.66
N PHE A 230 -8.72 -1.37 12.72
CA PHE A 230 -9.15 -0.18 13.47
C PHE A 230 -10.40 0.47 12.85
N ARG A 231 -10.53 0.45 11.52
CA ARG A 231 -11.70 0.99 10.82
C ARG A 231 -12.98 0.23 11.15
N LEU A 232 -12.92 -1.10 11.35
CA LEU A 232 -14.06 -1.88 11.84
C LEU A 232 -14.52 -1.40 13.23
N TYR A 233 -13.57 -1.12 14.12
CA TYR A 233 -13.85 -0.58 15.45
C TYR A 233 -14.38 0.88 15.41
N TYR A 234 -13.78 1.71 14.54
CA TYR A 234 -14.15 3.12 14.35
C TYR A 234 -15.60 3.30 13.85
N LEU A 235 -16.13 2.37 13.04
CA LEU A 235 -17.53 2.43 12.56
C LEU A 235 -18.58 2.32 13.67
N GLU A 236 -18.18 1.86 14.86
CA GLU A 236 -18.99 1.86 16.08
C GLU A 236 -18.63 3.03 17.01
N HIS A 237 -17.41 3.57 16.91
CA HIS A 237 -16.87 4.62 17.77
C HIS A 237 -16.35 5.82 16.97
N ILE A 238 -17.29 6.57 16.39
CA ILE A 238 -17.01 7.70 15.47
C ILE A 238 -16.18 8.82 16.13
N HIS A 239 -16.17 8.90 17.47
CA HIS A 239 -15.38 9.88 18.22
C HIS A 239 -13.85 9.73 18.06
N LEU A 240 -13.35 8.59 17.55
CA LEU A 240 -11.91 8.33 17.38
C LEU A 240 -11.35 8.72 15.99
N GLN A 241 -11.86 9.80 15.40
CA GLN A 241 -11.44 10.23 14.05
C GLN A 241 -9.93 10.50 13.96
N ASN A 242 -9.33 11.14 14.96
CA ASN A 242 -7.90 11.46 14.98
C ASN A 242 -7.04 10.19 14.90
N VAL A 243 -7.43 9.15 15.64
CA VAL A 243 -6.73 7.86 15.65
C VAL A 243 -6.90 7.13 14.32
N ASN A 244 -8.09 7.21 13.71
CA ASN A 244 -8.34 6.67 12.37
C ASN A 244 -7.44 7.31 11.30
N GLU A 245 -7.20 8.63 11.37
CA GLU A 245 -6.27 9.31 10.46
C GLU A 245 -4.83 8.84 10.66
N VAL A 246 -4.39 8.59 11.89
CA VAL A 246 -3.06 8.04 12.18
C VAL A 246 -2.91 6.65 11.57
N PHE A 247 -3.86 5.74 11.78
CA PHE A 247 -3.81 4.41 11.16
C PHE A 247 -3.90 4.48 9.63
N LEU A 248 -4.69 5.41 9.07
CA LEU A 248 -4.74 5.63 7.63
C LEU A 248 -3.38 6.10 7.09
N SER A 249 -2.66 6.93 7.84
CA SER A 249 -1.32 7.36 7.43
C SER A 249 -0.32 6.19 7.39
N PHE A 250 -0.48 5.16 8.21
CA PHE A 250 0.38 3.97 8.16
C PHE A 250 0.26 3.19 6.85
N THR A 251 -0.88 3.25 6.16
CA THR A 251 -1.03 2.59 4.85
C THR A 251 -0.05 3.16 3.81
N THR A 252 0.40 4.40 4.00
CA THR A 252 1.27 5.13 3.08
C THR A 252 2.73 4.69 3.12
N PHE A 253 3.13 3.95 4.16
CA PHE A 253 4.44 3.28 4.21
C PHE A 253 4.59 2.21 3.13
N ASN A 254 3.51 1.78 2.48
CA ASN A 254 3.56 0.92 1.32
C ASN A 254 4.44 1.48 0.19
N CYS A 255 4.66 2.80 0.10
CA CYS A 255 5.58 3.44 -0.85
C CYS A 255 7.05 3.00 -0.67
N LEU A 256 7.41 2.40 0.46
CA LEU A 256 8.76 1.89 0.75
C LEU A 256 8.99 0.49 0.19
N ASP A 257 7.97 -0.16 -0.36
CA ASP A 257 8.05 -1.49 -0.95
C ASP A 257 9.05 -1.57 -2.11
N MET A 258 9.30 -0.46 -2.82
CA MET A 258 10.29 -0.40 -3.88
C MET A 258 11.72 -0.66 -3.35
N LEU A 259 11.98 -0.46 -2.06
CA LEU A 259 13.26 -0.83 -1.44
C LEU A 259 13.52 -2.34 -1.48
N THR A 260 12.47 -3.15 -1.52
CA THR A 260 12.58 -4.62 -1.58
C THR A 260 13.20 -5.09 -2.90
N PHE A 261 13.18 -4.28 -3.97
CA PHE A 261 13.86 -4.60 -5.22
C PHE A 261 15.39 -4.53 -5.11
N LEU A 262 15.94 -3.70 -4.22
CA LEU A 262 17.38 -3.46 -4.05
C LEU A 262 18.13 -4.61 -3.37
N GLY A 263 17.45 -5.40 -2.54
CA GLY A 263 18.07 -6.46 -1.72
C GLY A 263 18.84 -7.53 -2.50
N ARG A 264 18.77 -7.55 -3.84
CA ARG A 264 19.59 -8.44 -4.68
C ARG A 264 21.02 -7.95 -4.95
N ARG A 265 21.32 -6.65 -4.92
CA ARG A 265 22.70 -6.19 -5.24
C ARG A 265 23.66 -6.42 -4.08
N THR A 266 23.20 -6.33 -2.83
CA THR A 266 24.07 -6.55 -1.66
C THR A 266 24.49 -8.01 -1.52
N CYS A 267 23.68 -8.96 -2.00
CA CYS A 267 24.03 -10.38 -1.94
C CYS A 267 25.06 -10.81 -3.00
N ASN A 268 25.29 -10.02 -4.05
CA ASN A 268 26.38 -10.26 -5.01
C ASN A 268 27.76 -9.88 -4.45
N VAL A 269 27.82 -9.07 -3.38
CA VAL A 269 29.09 -8.75 -2.71
C VAL A 269 29.60 -9.95 -1.87
N CYS A 270 28.74 -10.92 -1.55
CA CYS A 270 29.17 -12.18 -0.91
C CYS A 270 29.75 -13.22 -1.88
N LEU A 271 29.63 -13.05 -3.19
CA LEU A 271 30.21 -13.97 -4.20
C LEU A 271 31.57 -13.51 -4.71
N LEU A 272 31.96 -12.25 -4.45
CA LEU A 272 33.29 -11.72 -4.78
C LEU A 272 34.28 -11.79 -3.60
N GLY A 273 33.97 -12.58 -2.57
CA GLY A 273 34.84 -12.81 -1.40
C GLY A 273 35.41 -14.22 -1.32
N ARG A 274 35.20 -15.08 -2.33
CA ARG A 274 35.65 -16.48 -2.33
C ARG A 274 36.45 -16.89 -3.57
N ALA A 275 36.94 -15.90 -4.32
CA ALA A 275 37.85 -16.08 -5.44
C ALA A 275 39.13 -15.27 -5.21
N ILE A 276 39.78 -15.52 -4.08
CA ILE A 276 41.22 -15.29 -3.85
C ILE A 276 41.72 -16.51 -3.09
#